data_AF-A0A6A4DBI0-F1
#
_entry.id   AF-A0A6A4DBI0-F1
#
_cell.length_a   1.000
_cell.length_b   1.000
_cell.length_c   1.000
_cell.angle_alpha   90.00
_cell.angle_beta   90.00
_cell.angle_gamma   90.00
#
_symmetry.space_group_name_H-M   'P 1'
#
loop_
_entity.id
_entity.type
_entity.pdbx_description
1 polymer ?
#
loop_
_entity_poly.entity_id
_entity_poly.type
_entity_poly.pdbx_seq_one_letter_code
_entity_poly.pdbx_strand_id
1 'polypeptide(L)'
;VEALRDCRLSPDTHRWEILVKWIGLDDIEASWEPAEVIRQDVPLLFDAFTDAEAGGSLRRQMVTALNADRRRSTAPAEAHLPSRRARVVRPTSDPN
;
A
#
# COMPACT_ATOMS: atom_id res chain seq x y z
N VAL A 1 9.02 6.30 1.29
CA VAL A 1 8.74 4.87 1.52
C VAL A 1 10.05 4.18 1.90
N GLU A 2 10.04 3.33 2.93
CA GLU A 2 11.20 2.57 3.37
C GLU A 2 11.31 1.23 2.61
N ALA A 3 10.23 0.46 2.57
CA ALA A 3 10.19 -0.83 1.89
C ALA A 3 8.75 -1.21 1.50
N LEU A 4 8.62 -1.99 0.43
CA LEU A 4 7.37 -2.65 0.06
C LEU A 4 7.39 -4.06 0.63
N ARG A 5 6.42 -4.37 1.50
CA ARG A 5 6.41 -5.62 2.28
C ARG A 5 5.62 -6.71 1.59
N ASP A 6 4.43 -6.38 1.11
CA ASP A 6 3.49 -7.37 0.58
C ASP A 6 2.56 -6.74 -0.46
N CYS A 7 1.86 -7.57 -1.24
CA CYS A 7 0.84 -7.14 -2.18
C CYS A 7 -0.40 -8.03 -2.07
N ARG A 8 -1.60 -7.46 -2.24
CA ARG A 8 -2.85 -8.22 -2.23
C ARG A 8 -3.85 -7.65 -3.21
N LEU A 9 -4.80 -8.48 -3.63
CA LEU A 9 -6.01 -8.03 -4.29
C LEU A 9 -7.08 -7.80 -3.21
N SER A 10 -7.56 -6.57 -3.10
CA SER A 10 -8.62 -6.22 -2.16
C SER A 10 -9.92 -6.93 -2.58
N PRO A 11 -10.56 -7.74 -1.71
CA PRO A 11 -11.80 -8.44 -2.06
C PRO A 11 -12.98 -7.48 -2.24
N ASP A 12 -12.94 -6.31 -1.59
CA ASP A 12 -14.03 -5.34 -1.61
C ASP A 12 -13.96 -4.46 -2.85
N THR A 13 -12.77 -3.92 -3.13
CA THR A 13 -12.58 -2.97 -4.24
C THR A 13 -12.11 -3.62 -5.53
N HIS A 14 -11.70 -4.90 -5.48
CA HIS A 14 -11.05 -5.62 -6.58
C HIS A 14 -9.83 -4.87 -7.16
N ARG A 15 -9.19 -4.03 -6.35
CA ARG A 15 -7.98 -3.30 -6.71
C ARG A 15 -6.76 -3.89 -6.03
N TRP A 16 -5.63 -3.76 -6.71
CA TRP A 16 -4.35 -4.18 -6.17
C TRP A 16 -3.80 -3.16 -5.18
N GLU A 17 -3.43 -3.64 -4.00
CA GLU A 17 -2.86 -2.87 -2.90
C GLU A 17 -1.48 -3.44 -2.53
N ILE A 18 -0.59 -2.57 -2.09
CA ILE A 18 0.76 -2.90 -1.61
C ILE A 18 0.89 -2.43 -0.18
N LEU A 19 1.41 -3.29 0.69
CA LEU A 19 1.74 -2.94 2.06
C LEU A 19 3.06 -2.18 2.08
N VAL A 20 3.00 -0.92 2.52
CA VAL A 20 4.10 0.03 2.49
C VAL A 20 4.62 0.25 3.89
N LYS A 21 5.91 -0.01 4.11
CA LYS A 21 6.61 0.43 5.32
C LYS A 21 7.07 1.88 5.14
N TRP A 22 6.69 2.73 6.08
CA TRP A 22 7.05 4.15 6.08
C TRP A 22 8.36 4.39 6.81
N ILE A 23 9.17 5.32 6.30
CA ILE A 23 10.49 5.65 6.86
C ILE A 23 10.33 6.19 8.27
N GLY A 24 11.02 5.58 9.23
CA GLY A 24 11.04 6.03 10.62
C GLY A 24 9.75 5.71 11.39
N LEU A 25 8.86 4.89 10.83
CA LEU A 25 7.69 4.35 11.53
C LEU A 25 7.85 2.84 11.73
N ASP A 26 7.22 2.33 12.79
CA ASP A 26 7.20 0.89 13.10
C ASP A 26 6.40 0.10 12.06
N ASP A 27 6.64 -1.21 11.97
CA ASP A 27 5.96 -2.09 11.01
C ASP A 27 4.42 -2.14 11.23
N ILE A 28 3.93 -1.80 12.42
CA ILE A 28 2.48 -1.66 12.70
C ILE A 28 1.85 -0.46 11.98
N GLU A 29 2.64 0.56 11.66
CA GLU A 29 2.19 1.74 10.93
C GLU A 29 2.21 1.51 9.41
N ALA A 30 2.55 0.30 8.94
CA ALA A 30 2.50 -0.03 7.53
C ALA A 30 1.05 0.01 7.02
N SER A 31 0.84 0.70 5.90
CA SER A 31 -0.48 0.87 5.29
C SER A 31 -0.58 0.17 3.94
N TRP A 32 -1.79 -0.26 3.61
CA TRP A 32 -2.11 -0.81 2.29
C TRP A 32 -2.44 0.34 1.36
N GLU A 33 -1.52 0.62 0.44
CA GLU A 33 -1.65 1.69 -0.54
C GLU A 33 -1.99 1.11 -1.92
N PRO A 34 -2.78 1.81 -2.76
CA PRO A 34 -3.04 1.37 -4.12
C PRO A 34 -1.74 1.20 -4.91
N ALA A 35 -1.60 0.06 -5.58
CA ALA A 35 -0.37 -0.26 -6.30
C ALA A 35 -0.07 0.75 -7.43
N GLU A 36 -1.10 1.42 -7.96
CA GLU A 36 -0.97 2.51 -8.94
C GLU A 36 -0.23 3.72 -8.39
N VAL A 37 -0.57 4.13 -7.17
CA VAL A 37 0.03 5.26 -6.46
C VAL A 37 1.49 4.94 -6.15
N ILE A 38 1.76 3.76 -5.60
CA ILE A 38 3.12 3.32 -5.27
C ILE A 38 4.01 3.24 -6.51
N ARG A 39 3.47 2.75 -7.63
CA ARG A 39 4.20 2.72 -8.91
C ARG A 39 4.49 4.13 -9.45
N GLN A 40 3.67 5.14 -9.13
CA GLN A 40 3.90 6.53 -9.54
C GLN A 40 4.87 7.26 -8.60
N ASP A 41 4.71 7.08 -7.29
CA ASP A 41 5.47 7.79 -6.27
C ASP A 41 6.89 7.23 -6.10
N VAL A 42 7.04 5.91 -6.14
CA VAL A 42 8.32 5.21 -5.92
C VAL A 42 8.56 4.11 -6.94
N PRO A 43 8.69 4.44 -8.24
CA PRO A 43 8.83 3.46 -9.32
C PRO A 43 10.01 2.52 -9.11
N LEU A 44 11.15 3.02 -8.62
CA LEU A 44 12.35 2.20 -8.37
C LEU A 44 12.14 1.11 -7.31
N LEU A 45 11.39 1.42 -6.24
CA LEU A 45 11.06 0.43 -5.20
C LEU A 45 10.01 -0.55 -5.69
N PHE A 46 9.05 -0.08 -6.50
CA PHE A 46 8.06 -0.92 -7.12
C PHE A 46 8.71 -1.95 -8.06
N ASP A 47 9.62 -1.50 -8.94
CA ASP A 47 10.33 -2.38 -9.88
C ASP A 47 11.17 -3.41 -9.13
N ALA A 48 11.95 -2.99 -8.12
CA ALA A 48 12.72 -3.91 -7.28
C ALA A 48 11.82 -4.92 -6.54
N PHE A 49 10.63 -4.51 -6.11
CA PHE A 49 9.66 -5.39 -5.47
C PHE A 49 9.07 -6.40 -6.45
N THR A 50 8.79 -6.00 -7.69
CA THR A 50 8.25 -6.88 -8.73
C THR A 50 9.30 -7.85 -9.28
N ASP A 51 10.55 -7.42 -9.35
CA ASP A 51 11.69 -8.23 -9.81
C ASP A 51 12.15 -9.24 -8.74
N ALA A 52 11.79 -9.02 -7.47
CA ALA A 52 12.08 -9.96 -6.40
C ALA A 52 11.34 -11.30 -6.61
N GLU A 53 12.09 -12.33 -7.04
CA GLU A 53 11.68 -13.71 -7.31
C GLU A 53 10.81 -14.36 -6.22
N ALA A 54 10.91 -13.89 -4.98
CA ALA A 54 10.17 -14.41 -3.83
C ALA A 54 8.62 -14.22 -3.90
N GLY A 55 8.09 -13.43 -4.84
CA GLY A 55 6.65 -13.14 -4.99
C GLY A 55 6.01 -13.70 -6.26
N GLY A 56 6.73 -14.59 -6.95
CA GLY A 56 6.53 -15.10 -8.30
C GLY A 56 5.16 -14.88 -8.97
N SER A 57 4.07 -15.49 -8.51
CA SER A 57 2.78 -15.46 -9.22
C SER A 57 1.89 -14.26 -8.88
N LEU A 58 1.90 -13.79 -7.63
CA LEU A 58 1.00 -12.74 -7.18
C LEU A 58 1.43 -11.37 -7.69
N ARG A 59 2.74 -11.08 -7.64
CA ARG A 59 3.32 -9.83 -8.14
C ARG A 59 3.17 -9.71 -9.66
N ARG A 60 3.36 -10.80 -10.40
CA ARG A 60 3.13 -10.81 -11.85
C ARG A 60 1.67 -10.55 -12.22
N GLN A 61 0.72 -11.11 -11.46
CA GLN A 61 -0.71 -10.83 -11.65
C GLN A 61 -1.03 -9.35 -11.38
N MET A 62 -0.48 -8.79 -10.30
CA MET A 62 -0.59 -7.37 -9.99
C MET A 62 -0.08 -6.49 -11.13
N VAL A 63 1.14 -6.72 -11.62
CA VAL A 63 1.73 -5.96 -12.73
C VAL A 63 0.88 -6.09 -14.00
N THR A 64 0.39 -7.29 -14.29
CA THR A 64 -0.47 -7.54 -15.46
C THR A 64 -1.77 -6.73 -15.36
N ALA A 65 -2.42 -6.75 -14.19
CA ALA A 65 -3.64 -6.00 -13.94
C ALA A 65 -3.43 -4.48 -13.99
N LEU A 66 -2.37 -3.97 -13.35
CA LEU A 66 -2.00 -2.54 -13.38
C LEU A 66 -1.79 -2.03 -14.82
N ASN A 67 -1.18 -2.83 -15.67
CA ASN A 67 -0.98 -2.49 -17.08
C ASN A 67 -2.31 -2.50 -17.87
N ALA A 68 -3.28 -3.31 -17.47
CA ALA A 68 -4.62 -3.33 -18.05
C ALA A 68 -5.46 -2.13 -17.58
N ASP A 69 -5.41 -1.77 -16.29
CA ASP A 69 -6.19 -0.66 -15.70
C ASP A 69 -5.68 0.72 -16.12
N ARG A 70 -4.38 0.87 -16.42
CA ARG A 70 -3.82 2.10 -17.02
C ARG A 70 -4.59 2.55 -18.27
N ARG A 71 -5.13 1.62 -19.05
CA ARG A 71 -5.89 1.94 -20.28
C ARG A 71 -7.32 2.41 -20.00
N ARG A 72 -7.81 2.23 -18.77
CA ARG A 72 -9.22 2.41 -18.39
C ARG A 72 -9.44 3.62 -17.47
N SER A 73 -8.44 4.00 -16.68
CA SER A 73 -8.63 4.89 -15.52
C SER A 73 -7.83 6.20 -15.64
N THR A 74 -8.49 7.25 -16.13
CA THR A 74 -8.09 8.67 -16.03
C THR A 74 -8.87 9.33 -14.88
N ALA A 75 -8.73 8.82 -13.65
CA ALA A 75 -9.37 9.41 -12.47
C ALA A 75 -8.32 9.66 -11.37
N PRO A 76 -8.42 10.78 -10.63
CA PRO A 76 -7.39 11.17 -9.69
C PRO A 76 -7.41 10.19 -8.52
N ALA A 77 -6.23 9.73 -8.13
CA ALA A 77 -6.02 9.02 -6.89
C ALA A 77 -6.64 9.86 -5.77
N GLU A 78 -7.77 9.39 -5.23
CA GLU A 78 -8.30 9.95 -3.98
C GLU A 78 -7.16 9.87 -2.98
N ALA A 79 -6.70 11.04 -2.55
CA ALA A 79 -5.77 11.20 -1.46
C ALA A 79 -6.38 10.52 -0.24
N HIS A 80 -6.18 9.22 -0.11
CA HIS A 80 -6.30 8.50 1.13
C HIS A 80 -5.17 9.05 1.98
N LEU A 81 -5.48 10.19 2.62
CA LEU A 81 -4.76 10.69 3.77
C LEU A 81 -4.44 9.46 4.61
N PRO A 82 -3.17 9.31 5.05
CA PRO A 82 -2.78 8.20 5.89
C PRO A 82 -3.84 8.14 6.98
N SER A 83 -4.53 6.99 7.10
CA SER A 83 -5.51 6.82 8.16
C SER A 83 -4.69 6.89 9.44
N ARG A 84 -4.53 8.12 9.97
CA ARG A 84 -4.20 8.40 11.34
C ARG A 84 -5.36 7.80 12.10
N ARG A 85 -5.32 6.50 12.31
CA ARG A 85 -6.01 5.87 13.42
C ARG A 85 -5.35 6.48 14.63
N ALA A 86 -5.95 7.59 15.06
CA ALA A 86 -5.65 8.26 16.29
C ALA A 86 -5.43 7.16 17.33
N ARG A 87 -4.20 7.08 17.84
CA ARG A 87 -3.92 6.38 19.07
C ARG A 87 -4.86 7.00 20.09
N VAL A 88 -6.00 6.37 20.35
CA VAL A 88 -6.87 6.72 21.46
C VAL A 88 -6.08 6.32 22.70
N VAL A 89 -5.23 7.24 23.16
CA VAL A 89 -4.67 7.20 24.49
C VAL A 89 -5.87 7.52 25.39
N ARG A 90 -6.49 6.49 25.97
CA ARG A 90 -7.52 6.70 26.99
C ARG A 90 -6.86 7.42 28.17
N PRO A 91 -7.30 8.63 28.58
CA PRO A 91 -6.92 9.14 29.88
C PRO A 91 -7.67 8.32 30.94
N THR A 92 -6.95 7.49 31.68
CA THR A 92 -7.45 6.93 32.94
C THR A 92 -7.43 8.04 33.98
N SER A 93 -8.53 8.77 34.12
CA SER A 93 -8.83 9.51 35.34
C SER A 93 -9.79 8.65 36.19
N ASP A 94 -9.23 8.05 37.25
CA ASP A 94 -9.60 8.16 38.68
C ASP A 94 -11.10 8.20 39.09
N PRO A 95 -11.47 7.67 40.29
CA PRO A 95 -11.23 8.45 41.53
C PRO A 95 -10.93 7.68 42.83
N ASN A 96 -10.33 8.43 43.76
CA ASN A 96 -10.42 8.30 45.21
C ASN A 96 -11.68 9.03 45.70
#